data_AF-A0A4D6XCQ7-F1
#
_entry.id   AF-A0A4D6XCQ7-F1
#
_cell.length_a   1.000
_cell.length_b   1.000
_cell.length_c   1.000
_cell.angle_alpha   90.00
_cell.angle_beta   90.00
_cell.angle_gamma   90.00
#
_symmetry.space_group_name_H-M   'P 1'
#
loop_
_entity.id
_entity.type
_entity.pdbx_description
1 polymer ?
#
loop_
_entity_poly.entity_id
_entity_poly.type
_entity_poly.pdbx_seq_one_letter_code
_entity_poly.pdbx_strand_id
1 'polypeptide(L)'
;MKAPATSNSCRTPFGRYLIRAAGRAGRLVSQLEVSVMHSSILASVPFGYRRLGMQTVKLILLLAVASVALILAIGMVALWTIAALPISTDRQPRIHEMSHPRHHLRYPEMYDDDGTPR
;
A
#
# COMPACT_ATOMS: atom_id res chain seq x y z
N MET A 1 24.01 29.62 -22.52
CA MET A 1 23.62 28.24 -22.91
C MET A 1 22.47 27.80 -22.01
N LYS A 2 21.26 27.57 -22.55
CA LYS A 2 20.09 27.09 -21.78
C LYS A 2 20.03 25.57 -21.91
N ALA A 3 20.14 24.86 -20.79
CA ALA A 3 19.96 23.42 -20.74
C ALA A 3 18.47 23.09 -20.95
N PRO A 4 18.10 22.23 -21.92
CA PRO A 4 16.76 21.69 -22.00
C PRO A 4 16.58 20.70 -20.85
N ALA A 5 15.65 21.01 -19.93
CA ALA A 5 15.19 20.05 -18.94
C ALA A 5 14.43 18.93 -19.66
N THR A 6 15.13 17.86 -20.01
CA THR A 6 14.53 16.61 -20.48
C THR A 6 13.86 15.94 -19.28
N SER A 7 12.56 16.22 -19.10
CA SER A 7 11.70 15.39 -18.27
C SER A 7 11.63 14.01 -18.93
N ASN A 8 12.55 13.11 -18.57
CA ASN A 8 12.41 11.69 -18.83
C ASN A 8 11.24 11.19 -17.99
N SER A 9 10.03 11.43 -18.49
CA SER A 9 8.80 10.76 -18.08
C SER A 9 9.02 9.28 -18.39
N CYS A 10 9.62 8.58 -17.44
CA CYS A 10 9.75 7.13 -17.42
C CYS A 10 8.34 6.54 -17.31
N ARG A 11 7.59 6.58 -18.42
CA ARG A 11 6.27 5.97 -18.61
C ARG A 11 6.51 4.47 -18.59
N THR A 12 6.48 3.87 -17.40
CA THR A 12 6.50 2.42 -17.26
C THR A 12 5.34 1.84 -18.09
N PRO A 13 5.55 0.77 -18.87
CA PRO A 13 4.51 0.17 -19.72
C PRO A 13 3.29 -0.27 -18.89
N PHE A 14 3.51 -0.60 -17.62
CA PHE A 14 2.47 -0.86 -16.61
C PHE A 14 1.51 0.31 -16.42
N GLY A 15 1.98 1.55 -16.33
CA GLY A 15 1.11 2.73 -16.18
C GLY A 15 0.16 2.93 -17.36
N ARG A 16 0.63 2.67 -18.59
CA ARG A 16 -0.21 2.71 -19.80
C ARG A 16 -1.29 1.63 -19.80
N TYR A 17 -0.96 0.43 -19.30
CA TYR A 17 -1.92 -0.66 -19.18
C TYR A 17 -3.00 -0.34 -18.15
N LEU A 18 -2.61 0.16 -16.96
CA LEU A 18 -3.56 0.53 -15.90
C LEU A 18 -4.53 1.63 -16.34
N ILE A 19 -4.05 2.67 -17.02
CA ILE A 19 -4.91 3.74 -17.56
C ILE A 19 -5.88 3.18 -18.62
N ARG A 20 -5.42 2.29 -19.50
CA ARG A 20 -6.29 1.63 -20.50
C ARG A 20 -7.31 0.70 -19.86
N ALA A 21 -6.90 -0.06 -18.84
CA ALA A 21 -7.77 -0.97 -18.10
C ALA A 21 -8.85 -0.18 -17.35
N ALA A 22 -8.47 0.89 -16.65
CA ALA A 22 -9.41 1.80 -15.99
C ALA A 22 -10.40 2.43 -16.97
N GLY A 23 -9.93 2.88 -18.14
CA GLY A 23 -10.80 3.43 -19.19
C GLY A 23 -11.77 2.40 -19.77
N ARG A 24 -11.33 1.15 -19.97
CA ARG A 24 -12.21 0.05 -20.43
C ARG A 24 -13.23 -0.36 -19.37
N ALA A 25 -12.82 -0.47 -18.12
CA ALA A 25 -13.72 -0.75 -17.00
C ALA A 25 -14.79 0.34 -16.84
N GLY A 26 -14.40 1.61 -16.94
CA GLY A 26 -15.34 2.73 -16.89
C GLY A 26 -16.40 2.69 -18.01
N ARG A 27 -16.02 2.27 -19.22
CA ARG A 27 -16.97 2.09 -20.33
C ARG A 27 -17.94 0.93 -20.10
N LEU A 28 -17.45 -0.20 -19.57
CA LEU A 28 -18.30 -1.35 -19.25
C LEU A 28 -19.31 -1.02 -18.14
N VAL A 29 -18.87 -0.33 -17.08
CA VAL A 29 -19.76 0.15 -16.01
C VAL A 29 -20.81 1.11 -16.58
N SER A 30 -20.42 2.01 -17.48
CA SER A 30 -21.38 2.93 -18.12
C SER A 30 -22.40 2.20 -18.99
N GLN A 31 -21.98 1.15 -19.72
CA GLN A 31 -22.90 0.32 -20.51
C GLN A 31 -23.84 -0.51 -19.63
N LEU A 32 -23.35 -1.02 -18.51
CA LEU A 32 -24.16 -1.70 -17.50
C LEU A 32 -25.18 -0.74 -16.86
N GLU A 33 -24.77 0.49 -16.52
CA GLU A 33 -25.69 1.51 -16.00
C GLU A 33 -26.83 1.79 -16.99
N VAL A 34 -26.52 1.95 -18.29
CA VAL A 34 -27.55 2.18 -19.32
C VAL A 34 -28.44 0.96 -19.53
N SER A 35 -27.86 -0.24 -19.54
CA SER A 35 -28.57 -1.52 -19.70
C SER A 35 -29.52 -1.81 -18.54
N VAL A 36 -29.07 -1.59 -17.29
CA VAL A 36 -29.91 -1.75 -16.09
C VAL A 36 -31.04 -0.71 -16.06
N MET A 37 -30.78 0.52 -16.49
CA MET A 37 -31.82 1.55 -16.61
C MET A 37 -32.91 1.23 -17.64
N HIS A 38 -32.57 0.52 -18.73
CA HIS A 38 -33.51 0.12 -19.79
C HIS A 38 -34.08 -1.29 -19.60
N SER A 39 -33.66 -2.02 -18.56
CA SER A 39 -34.16 -3.38 -18.29
C SER A 39 -35.63 -3.37 -17.85
N SER A 40 -36.44 -4.29 -18.37
CA SER A 40 -37.88 -4.37 -18.04
C SER A 40 -38.18 -4.90 -16.63
N ILE A 41 -37.16 -5.42 -15.93
CA ILE A 41 -37.24 -5.90 -14.54
C ILE A 41 -37.45 -4.75 -13.57
N LEU A 42 -36.75 -3.64 -13.81
CA LEU A 42 -37.13 -2.34 -13.28
C LEU A 42 -38.03 -1.74 -14.37
N ALA A 43 -39.30 -2.12 -14.52
CA ALA A 43 -40.25 -1.32 -15.33
C ALA A 43 -41.28 -0.61 -14.43
N SER A 44 -41.51 -1.15 -13.24
CA SER A 44 -42.52 -0.69 -12.28
C SER A 44 -42.17 0.57 -11.48
N VAL A 45 -40.89 0.93 -11.40
CA VAL A 45 -40.42 2.07 -10.56
C VAL A 45 -40.18 3.32 -11.42
N PRO A 46 -40.61 4.54 -11.05
CA PRO A 46 -40.31 5.74 -11.84
C PRO A 46 -38.81 5.96 -12.09
N PHE A 47 -38.44 6.36 -13.31
CA PHE A 47 -37.05 6.52 -13.77
C PHE A 47 -36.18 7.41 -12.85
N GLY A 48 -36.77 8.43 -12.22
CA GLY A 48 -36.07 9.34 -11.30
C GLY A 48 -35.51 8.64 -10.06
N TYR A 49 -36.28 7.75 -9.43
CA TYR A 49 -35.86 7.02 -8.23
C TYR A 49 -34.76 6.00 -8.53
N ARG A 50 -34.77 5.40 -9.73
CA ARG A 50 -33.72 4.46 -10.17
C ARG A 50 -32.38 5.15 -10.38
N ARG A 51 -32.41 6.34 -10.97
CA ARG A 51 -31.21 7.15 -11.19
C ARG A 51 -30.59 7.58 -9.86
N LEU A 52 -31.43 7.97 -8.89
CA LEU A 52 -30.98 8.29 -7.54
C LEU A 52 -30.38 7.07 -6.84
N GLY A 53 -31.05 5.91 -6.91
CA GLY A 53 -30.55 4.64 -6.36
C GLY A 53 -29.19 4.26 -6.93
N MET A 54 -29.04 4.29 -8.26
CA MET A 54 -27.77 4.00 -8.92
C MET A 54 -26.66 4.97 -8.50
N GLN A 55 -26.97 6.27 -8.40
CA GLN A 55 -26.01 7.27 -7.92
C GLN A 55 -25.58 7.02 -6.48
N THR A 56 -26.52 6.68 -5.59
CA THR A 56 -26.19 6.35 -4.19
C THR A 56 -25.31 5.12 -4.07
N VAL A 57 -25.59 4.06 -4.83
CA VAL A 57 -24.75 2.84 -4.86
C VAL A 57 -23.35 3.16 -5.36
N LYS A 58 -23.23 3.97 -6.42
CA LYS A 58 -21.94 4.41 -6.95
C LYS A 58 -21.15 5.22 -5.93
N LEU A 59 -21.82 6.08 -5.17
CA LEU A 59 -21.21 6.91 -4.13
C LEU A 59 -20.70 6.05 -2.97
N ILE A 60 -21.50 5.09 -2.51
CA ILE A 60 -21.11 4.13 -1.47
C ILE A 60 -19.92 3.29 -1.92
N LEU A 61 -19.93 2.81 -3.16
CA LEU A 61 -18.84 2.02 -3.71
C LEU A 61 -17.54 2.83 -3.80
N LEU A 62 -17.61 4.09 -4.27
CA LEU A 62 -16.46 4.98 -4.31
C LEU A 62 -15.92 5.27 -2.91
N LEU A 63 -16.80 5.50 -1.93
CA LEU A 63 -16.42 5.76 -0.55
C LEU A 63 -15.71 4.54 0.07
N ALA A 64 -16.21 3.33 -0.19
CA ALA A 64 -15.60 2.09 0.26
C ALA A 64 -14.20 1.90 -0.32
N VAL A 65 -14.04 2.10 -1.64
CA VAL A 65 -12.74 2.00 -2.31
C VAL A 65 -11.76 3.04 -1.79
N ALA A 66 -12.21 4.28 -1.59
CA ALA A 66 -11.39 5.35 -1.03
C ALA A 66 -10.93 5.04 0.41
N SER A 67 -11.81 4.49 1.24
CA SER A 67 -11.49 4.09 2.62
C SER A 67 -10.40 3.02 2.66
N VAL A 68 -10.52 1.98 1.83
CA VAL A 68 -9.49 0.91 1.73
C VAL A 68 -8.16 1.49 1.26
N ALA A 69 -8.16 2.36 0.25
CA ALA A 69 -6.95 3.00 -0.25
C ALA A 69 -6.27 3.84 0.84
N LEU A 70 -7.04 4.53 1.67
CA LEU A 70 -6.54 5.34 2.78
C LEU A 70 -5.87 4.46 3.84
N ILE A 71 -6.50 3.34 4.23
CA ILE A 71 -5.92 2.38 5.18
C ILE A 71 -4.61 1.80 4.64
N LEU A 72 -4.56 1.42 3.36
CA LEU A 72 -3.34 0.92 2.72
C LEU A 72 -2.23 1.98 2.69
N ALA A 73 -2.57 3.23 2.42
CA ALA A 73 -1.61 4.33 2.43
C ALA A 73 -1.02 4.53 3.84
N ILE A 74 -1.85 4.58 4.88
CA ILE A 74 -1.39 4.69 6.27
C ILE A 74 -0.54 3.48 6.65
N GLY A 75 -0.98 2.27 6.31
CA GLY A 75 -0.23 1.05 6.58
C GLY A 75 1.14 1.03 5.92
N MET A 76 1.24 1.47 4.67
CA MET A 76 2.52 1.59 3.97
C MET A 76 3.44 2.64 4.62
N VAL A 77 2.91 3.79 5.03
CA VAL A 77 3.68 4.79 5.76
C VAL A 77 4.18 4.22 7.09
N ALA A 78 3.33 3.53 7.84
CA ALA A 78 3.71 2.91 9.12
C ALA A 78 4.77 1.82 8.95
N LEU A 79 4.66 0.97 7.92
CA LEU A 79 5.69 -0.02 7.61
C LEU A 79 7.01 0.64 7.20
N TRP A 80 6.93 1.71 6.41
CA TRP A 80 8.11 2.45 5.99
C TRP A 80 8.80 3.14 7.17
N THR A 81 8.04 3.75 8.08
CA THR A 81 8.63 4.36 9.28
C THR A 81 9.29 3.32 10.16
N ILE A 82 8.64 2.16 10.39
CA ILE A 82 9.23 1.05 11.16
C ILE A 82 10.50 0.53 10.50
N ALA A 83 10.49 0.32 9.19
CA ALA A 83 11.66 -0.15 8.45
C ALA A 83 12.79 0.91 8.41
N ALA A 84 12.44 2.19 8.50
CA ALA A 84 13.40 3.28 8.58
C ALA A 84 13.95 3.50 10.00
N LEU A 85 13.46 2.80 11.04
CA LEU A 85 14.15 2.81 12.33
C LEU A 85 15.55 2.22 12.11
N PRO A 86 16.62 2.95 12.49
CA PRO A 86 17.95 2.38 12.46
C PRO A 86 17.96 1.18 13.42
N ILE A 87 18.15 -0.01 12.86
CA ILE A 87 18.56 -1.18 13.64
C ILE A 87 19.90 -0.78 14.24
N SER A 88 19.93 -0.48 15.54
CA SER A 88 21.12 -0.04 16.27
C SER A 88 22.27 -1.02 16.03
N THR A 89 23.12 -0.71 15.05
CA THR A 89 24.34 -1.48 14.75
C THR A 89 25.41 -1.30 15.82
N ASP A 90 25.23 -0.29 16.69
CA ASP A 90 26.07 -0.04 17.87
C ASP A 90 25.63 -0.87 19.09
N ARG A 91 24.65 -1.76 18.94
CA ARG A 91 24.31 -2.70 20.01
C ARG A 91 25.43 -3.73 20.07
N GLN A 92 26.37 -3.54 20.99
CA GLN A 92 27.35 -4.56 21.35
C GLN A 92 26.62 -5.90 21.51
N PRO A 93 27.12 -6.98 20.89
CA PRO A 93 26.44 -8.27 20.90
C PRO A 93 26.25 -8.67 22.35
N ARG A 94 24.99 -8.85 22.75
CA ARG A 94 24.72 -9.35 24.11
C ARG A 94 25.38 -10.70 24.26
N ILE A 95 25.77 -11.09 25.47
CA ILE A 95 26.45 -12.36 25.79
C ILE A 95 25.79 -13.61 25.14
N HIS A 96 24.49 -13.52 24.82
CA HIS A 96 23.67 -14.59 24.23
C HIS A 96 23.76 -14.67 22.70
N GLU A 97 24.30 -13.63 22.06
CA GLU A 97 24.55 -13.51 20.62
C GLU A 97 26.01 -13.86 20.28
N MET A 98 26.83 -14.16 21.29
CA MET A 98 28.19 -14.63 21.10
C MET A 98 28.20 -16.06 20.56
N SER A 99 29.18 -16.37 19.71
CA SER A 99 29.36 -17.72 19.16
C SER A 99 29.60 -18.79 20.24
N HIS A 100 30.08 -18.39 21.44
CA HIS A 100 30.42 -19.28 22.54
C HIS A 100 30.01 -18.70 23.91
N PRO A 101 28.71 -18.66 24.25
CA PRO A 101 28.21 -18.01 25.48
C PRO A 101 28.74 -18.68 26.76
N ARG A 102 29.15 -19.95 26.67
CA ARG A 102 29.68 -20.72 27.81
C ARG A 102 31.15 -20.46 28.12
N HIS A 103 31.90 -19.80 27.24
CA HIS A 103 33.33 -19.54 27.48
C HIS A 103 33.54 -18.40 28.49
N HIS A 104 32.70 -17.36 28.42
CA HIS A 104 32.62 -16.29 29.42
C HIS A 104 32.45 -16.86 30.83
N LEU A 105 31.50 -17.80 31.02
CA LEU A 105 31.21 -18.41 32.32
C LEU A 105 32.39 -19.16 32.93
N ARG A 106 33.36 -19.59 32.11
CA ARG A 106 34.52 -20.38 32.54
C ARG A 106 35.76 -19.53 32.82
N TYR A 107 35.86 -18.35 32.21
CA TYR A 107 36.99 -17.42 32.36
C TYR A 107 36.48 -15.98 32.52
N PRO A 108 35.72 -15.67 33.59
CA PRO A 108 35.12 -14.36 33.79
C PRO A 108 36.15 -13.22 33.87
N GLU A 109 37.40 -13.53 34.19
CA GLU A 109 38.50 -12.56 34.25
C GLU A 109 38.97 -12.07 32.87
N MET A 110 38.73 -12.84 31.81
CA MET A 110 39.14 -12.51 30.43
C MET A 110 38.10 -11.69 29.67
N TYR A 111 36.93 -11.46 30.27
CA TYR A 111 35.82 -10.77 29.64
C TYR A 111 35.32 -9.62 30.51
N ASP A 112 34.83 -8.54 29.91
CA ASP A 112 34.14 -7.48 30.63
C ASP A 112 32.69 -7.87 30.96
N ASP A 113 31.97 -7.02 31.70
CA ASP A 113 30.57 -7.27 32.08
C ASP A 113 29.63 -7.47 30.87
N ASP A 114 30.03 -6.94 29.70
CA ASP A 114 29.33 -7.11 28.42
C ASP A 114 29.78 -8.37 27.63
N GLY A 115 30.73 -9.14 28.17
CA GLY A 115 31.31 -10.36 27.59
C GLY A 115 32.29 -10.12 26.44
N THR A 116 32.78 -8.90 26.27
CA THR A 116 33.87 -8.54 25.35
C THR A 116 35.22 -8.97 25.94
N PRO A 117 36.18 -9.46 25.14
CA PRO A 117 37.51 -9.78 25.65
C PRO A 117 38.18 -8.52 26.21
N ARG A 118 38.73 -8.62 27.42
CA ARG A 118 39.56 -7.57 28.03
C ARG A 118 40.97 -7.54 27.45
#